data_AF-A0A352JZE8-F1
#
_entry.id   AF-A0A352JZE8-F1
#
_cell.length_a   1.000
_cell.length_b   1.000
_cell.length_c   1.000
_cell.angle_alpha   90.00
_cell.angle_beta   90.00
_cell.angle_gamma   90.00
#
_symmetry.space_group_name_H-M   'P 1'
#
loop_
_entity.id
_entity.type
_entity.pdbx_description
1 polymer ?
#
loop_
_entity_poly.entity_id
_entity_poly.type
_entity_poly.pdbx_seq_one_letter_code
_entity_poly.pdbx_strand_id
1 'polypeptide(L)'
;THGIEWLPQLVQVRLPAWIAWLLSGVLLVWLGRLAGFDQEAGRRLLILFATSPMIFALGMVHTTDIWLLFFMLLALCAFASILHCRPNQQTELWWLLLGASLGLGALAKLSIALVPLSILPWVVIRSPRLIFTPGPYLGALLCGFVMTPWILWNLDHEFAHLSHEFGHVDSENDSLWHTIDWIPIVLISAIPVMLLSLFGGLKVKLDDLANEREEAVRDMLRYSFCALIVLFVIKGFMGEVLLNWVLPLVPVLLMIFAMRMRWSPANTLIAGTVQMGILVALIYPYALGLSMNQDPFQKIRGWDRVVEAAAERAGPTEVVTTDHYSTLAWALYFWPSDIDHDRRYLSPTGQVIPSVTRRRNQYDNWDVLNRPYPSLVHIGQYSEQLARRCLEFQDLGEVSQVMPDGTIRSTLNVFRCLGFSPDPPWPLVNSH
;
A
#
# COMPACT_ATOMS: atom_id res chain seq x y z
N THR A 1 -1.63 -27.73 -4.16
CA THR A 1 -0.65 -26.65 -4.38
C THR A 1 0.19 -26.57 -3.13
N HIS A 2 1.41 -27.09 -3.18
CA HIS A 2 2.28 -27.20 -1.99
C HIS A 2 2.60 -25.80 -1.45
N GLY A 3 1.89 -25.40 -0.40
CA GLY A 3 2.27 -24.25 0.41
C GLY A 3 3.64 -24.52 1.02
N ILE A 4 4.38 -23.46 1.33
CA ILE A 4 5.66 -23.56 2.04
C ILE A 4 5.34 -23.86 3.52
N GLU A 5 4.88 -25.07 3.82
CA GLU A 5 4.30 -25.49 5.12
C GLU A 5 5.29 -25.38 6.29
N TRP A 6 6.60 -25.33 6.02
CA TRP A 6 7.64 -25.20 7.05
C TRP A 6 7.87 -23.76 7.53
N LEU A 7 7.32 -22.75 6.84
CA LEU A 7 7.43 -21.36 7.29
C LEU A 7 6.29 -20.99 8.25
N PRO A 8 6.56 -20.20 9.31
CA PRO A 8 5.49 -19.65 10.13
C PRO A 8 4.46 -18.91 9.27
N GLN A 9 3.17 -19.08 9.56
CA GLN A 9 2.05 -18.50 8.80
C GLN A 9 2.24 -16.99 8.52
N LEU A 10 2.74 -16.25 9.51
CA LEU A 10 3.03 -14.82 9.38
C LEU A 10 4.07 -14.52 8.29
N VAL A 11 5.07 -15.40 8.15
CA VAL A 11 6.10 -15.29 7.11
C VAL A 11 5.49 -15.58 5.75
N GLN A 12 4.63 -16.60 5.63
CA GLN A 12 3.99 -16.95 4.36
C GLN A 12 3.17 -15.78 3.80
N VAL A 13 2.40 -15.07 4.64
CA VAL A 13 1.62 -13.89 4.22
C VAL A 13 2.52 -12.73 3.81
N ARG A 14 3.67 -12.54 4.46
CA ARG A 14 4.57 -11.40 4.20
C ARG A 14 5.60 -11.66 3.10
N LEU A 15 5.88 -12.92 2.76
CA LEU A 15 6.89 -13.30 1.77
C LEU A 15 6.71 -12.60 0.42
N PRO A 16 5.49 -12.49 -0.15
CA PRO A 16 5.30 -11.74 -1.40
C PRO A 16 5.71 -10.26 -1.28
N ALA A 17 5.44 -9.61 -0.14
CA ALA A 17 5.87 -8.23 0.11
C ALA A 17 7.41 -8.10 0.17
N TRP A 18 8.10 -9.08 0.78
CA TRP A 18 9.56 -9.11 0.82
C TRP A 18 10.19 -9.32 -0.56
N ILE A 19 9.57 -10.15 -1.39
CA ILE A 19 9.98 -10.33 -2.79
C ILE A 19 9.80 -9.01 -3.56
N ALA A 20 8.62 -8.38 -3.46
CA ALA A 20 8.36 -7.09 -4.10
C ALA A 20 9.35 -5.99 -3.63
N TRP A 21 9.67 -5.97 -2.33
CA TRP A 21 10.67 -5.08 -1.74
C TRP A 21 12.07 -5.31 -2.33
N LEU A 22 12.53 -6.56 -2.38
CA LEU A 22 13.85 -6.91 -2.90
C LEU A 22 13.96 -6.56 -4.39
N LEU A 23 12.94 -6.91 -5.18
CA LEU A 23 12.89 -6.59 -6.60
C LEU A 23 12.81 -5.08 -6.85
N SER A 24 12.09 -4.33 -6.01
CA SER A 24 12.08 -2.86 -6.07
C SER A 24 13.48 -2.28 -5.88
N GLY A 25 14.28 -2.81 -4.95
CA GLY A 25 15.67 -2.41 -4.78
C GLY A 25 16.52 -2.66 -6.03
N VAL A 26 16.34 -3.81 -6.69
CA VAL A 26 17.02 -4.15 -7.95
C VAL A 26 16.61 -3.20 -9.07
N LEU A 27 15.31 -2.92 -9.22
CA LEU A 27 14.79 -2.00 -10.22
C LEU A 27 15.27 -0.57 -9.98
N LEU A 28 15.35 -0.12 -8.73
CA LEU A 28 15.87 1.19 -8.39
C LEU A 28 17.35 1.35 -8.78
N VAL A 29 18.17 0.32 -8.54
CA VAL A 29 19.57 0.31 -8.99
C VAL A 29 19.66 0.29 -10.52
N TRP A 30 18.78 -0.46 -11.20
CA TRP A 30 18.70 -0.47 -12.66
C TRP A 30 18.33 0.90 -13.23
N LEU A 31 17.31 1.56 -12.66
CA LEU A 31 16.93 2.94 -13.01
C LEU A 31 18.10 3.91 -12.79
N GLY A 32 18.83 3.75 -11.68
CA GLY A 32 20.06 4.50 -11.41
C GLY A 32 21.11 4.34 -12.51
N ARG A 33 21.37 3.12 -12.96
CA ARG A 33 22.29 2.86 -14.09
C ARG A 33 21.82 3.53 -15.38
N LEU A 34 20.52 3.47 -15.69
CA LEU A 34 19.94 4.18 -16.84
C LEU A 34 20.05 5.71 -16.69
N ALA A 35 20.07 6.23 -15.46
CA ALA A 35 20.34 7.63 -15.18
C ALA A 35 21.84 7.98 -15.16
N GLY A 36 22.75 7.04 -15.45
CA GLY A 36 24.20 7.25 -15.47
C GLY A 36 24.89 7.15 -14.11
N PHE A 37 24.32 6.42 -13.15
CA PHE A 37 24.95 6.21 -11.85
C PHE A 37 26.13 5.24 -11.99
N ASP A 38 27.28 5.60 -11.43
CA ASP A 38 28.41 4.69 -11.29
C ASP A 38 28.16 3.61 -10.21
N GLN A 39 29.10 2.69 -10.07
CA GLN A 39 28.97 1.58 -9.11
C GLN A 39 28.84 2.08 -7.66
N GLU A 40 29.48 3.20 -7.33
CA GLU A 40 29.53 3.74 -5.99
C GLU A 40 28.22 4.46 -5.63
N ALA A 41 27.67 5.27 -6.54
CA ALA A 41 26.33 5.83 -6.44
C ALA A 41 25.27 4.73 -6.37
N GLY A 42 25.43 3.65 -7.14
CA GLY A 42 24.55 2.47 -7.08
C GLY A 42 24.57 1.77 -5.70
N ARG A 43 25.76 1.61 -5.09
CA ARG A 43 25.89 1.04 -3.73
C ARG A 43 25.21 1.92 -2.68
N ARG A 44 25.43 3.24 -2.73
CA ARG A 44 24.79 4.21 -1.83
C ARG A 44 23.28 4.17 -1.96
N LEU A 45 22.78 4.09 -3.20
CA LEU A 45 21.35 3.99 -3.49
C LEU A 45 20.74 2.71 -2.89
N LEU A 46 21.43 1.57 -3.00
CA LEU A 46 20.98 0.31 -2.41
C LEU A 46 20.96 0.37 -0.87
N ILE A 47 21.99 0.95 -0.25
CA ILE A 47 22.04 1.14 1.20
C ILE A 47 20.84 2.01 1.63
N LEU A 48 20.70 3.20 1.04
CA LEU A 48 19.58 4.12 1.31
C LEU A 48 18.20 3.46 1.16
N PHE A 49 18.01 2.65 0.12
CA PHE A 49 16.77 1.91 -0.09
C PHE A 49 16.53 0.89 1.02
N ALA A 50 17.52 0.03 1.28
CA ALA A 50 17.39 -1.08 2.20
C ALA A 50 17.17 -0.62 3.64
N THR A 51 17.75 0.51 3.98
CA THR A 51 17.66 1.07 5.32
C THR A 51 16.47 2.02 5.45
N SER A 52 15.89 2.58 4.37
CA SER A 52 14.81 3.58 4.43
C SER A 52 13.66 3.13 5.34
N PRO A 53 13.37 3.82 6.47
CA PRO A 53 12.37 3.35 7.43
C PRO A 53 11.00 3.18 6.80
N MET A 54 10.63 4.08 5.87
CA MET A 54 9.36 4.03 5.16
C MET A 54 9.29 2.82 4.22
N ILE A 55 10.33 2.57 3.41
CA ILE A 55 10.36 1.43 2.49
C ILE A 55 10.44 0.11 3.25
N PHE A 56 11.21 0.07 4.34
CA PHE A 56 11.29 -1.09 5.21
C PHE A 56 9.93 -1.41 5.87
N ALA A 57 9.22 -0.39 6.37
CA ALA A 57 7.87 -0.55 6.90
C ALA A 57 6.90 -1.15 5.88
N LEU A 58 7.01 -0.76 4.60
CA LEU A 58 6.22 -1.36 3.50
C LEU A 58 6.58 -2.83 3.22
N GLY A 59 7.83 -3.23 3.47
CA GLY A 59 8.22 -4.64 3.42
C GLY A 59 7.70 -5.42 4.64
N MET A 60 7.58 -4.78 5.81
CA MET A 60 7.10 -5.43 7.04
C MET A 60 5.59 -5.65 7.06
N VAL A 61 4.83 -4.71 6.49
CA VAL A 61 3.38 -4.77 6.41
C VAL A 61 3.01 -5.04 4.96
N HIS A 62 2.44 -6.20 4.67
CA HIS A 62 2.00 -6.53 3.31
C HIS A 62 0.77 -5.68 2.94
N THR A 63 1.03 -4.47 2.45
CA THR A 63 0.04 -3.56 1.88
C THR A 63 0.15 -3.56 0.36
N THR A 64 -0.80 -2.91 -0.31
CA THR A 64 -0.75 -2.69 -1.76
C THR A 64 0.37 -1.73 -2.19
N ASP A 65 0.88 -0.90 -1.27
CA ASP A 65 1.89 0.13 -1.55
C ASP A 65 3.25 -0.47 -1.98
N ILE A 66 3.65 -1.64 -1.46
CA ILE A 66 4.90 -2.27 -1.88
C ILE A 66 4.84 -2.76 -3.34
N TRP A 67 3.67 -3.21 -3.79
CA TRP A 67 3.42 -3.59 -5.17
C TRP A 67 3.32 -2.38 -6.09
N LEU A 68 2.69 -1.30 -5.62
CA LEU A 68 2.72 -0.01 -6.32
C LEU A 68 4.16 0.45 -6.56
N LEU A 69 5.02 0.42 -5.54
CA LEU A 69 6.44 0.78 -5.67
C LEU A 69 7.15 -0.09 -6.72
N PHE A 70 6.96 -1.41 -6.65
CA PHE A 70 7.55 -2.35 -7.60
C PHE A 70 7.14 -2.04 -9.05
N PHE A 71 5.83 -1.96 -9.33
CA PHE A 71 5.33 -1.72 -10.68
C PHE A 71 5.64 -0.31 -11.18
N MET A 72 5.68 0.68 -10.30
CA MET A 72 6.14 2.04 -10.62
C MET A 72 7.59 2.04 -11.07
N LEU A 73 8.49 1.40 -10.32
CA LEU A 73 9.90 1.31 -10.69
C LEU A 73 10.08 0.53 -11.99
N LEU A 74 9.32 -0.54 -12.21
CA LEU A 74 9.35 -1.31 -13.45
C LEU A 74 8.90 -0.45 -14.65
N ALA A 75 7.80 0.31 -14.49
CA ALA A 75 7.32 1.26 -15.49
C ALA A 75 8.35 2.37 -15.79
N LEU A 76 8.96 2.96 -14.76
CA LEU A 76 10.02 3.97 -14.92
C LEU A 76 11.25 3.40 -15.61
N CYS A 77 11.66 2.17 -15.29
CA CYS A 77 12.78 1.50 -15.97
C CYS A 77 12.45 1.17 -17.43
N ALA A 78 11.22 0.74 -17.72
CA ALA A 78 10.77 0.49 -19.08
C ALA A 78 10.79 1.78 -19.91
N PHE A 79 10.25 2.88 -19.37
CA PHE A 79 10.29 4.19 -20.03
C PHE A 79 11.71 4.71 -20.19
N ALA A 80 12.55 4.61 -19.15
CA ALA A 80 13.97 4.97 -19.25
C ALA A 80 14.70 4.12 -20.30
N SER A 81 14.36 2.83 -20.44
CA SER A 81 14.94 1.95 -21.47
C SER A 81 14.52 2.35 -22.89
N ILE A 82 13.29 2.85 -23.08
CA ILE A 82 12.84 3.45 -24.35
C ILE A 82 13.75 4.62 -24.73
N LEU A 83 14.13 5.47 -23.76
CA LEU A 83 15.04 6.60 -23.99
C LEU A 83 16.49 6.17 -24.29
N HIS A 84 16.88 4.95 -23.89
CA HIS A 84 18.21 4.38 -24.13
C HIS A 84 18.36 3.64 -25.46
N CYS A 85 17.24 3.18 -26.04
CA CYS A 85 17.27 2.45 -27.31
C CYS A 85 17.85 3.30 -28.43
N ARG A 86 18.67 2.67 -29.28
CA ARG A 86 19.20 3.30 -30.50
C ARG A 86 18.09 3.44 -31.55
N PRO A 87 18.20 4.42 -32.47
CA PRO A 87 17.46 4.36 -33.73
C PRO A 87 17.67 2.97 -34.37
N ASN A 88 16.58 2.31 -34.75
CA ASN A 88 16.51 0.94 -35.31
C ASN A 88 16.57 -0.23 -34.31
N GLN A 89 16.59 0.00 -32.99
CA GLN A 89 16.32 -1.06 -32.02
C GLN A 89 14.82 -1.18 -31.76
N GLN A 90 14.36 -2.42 -31.54
CA GLN A 90 12.97 -2.70 -31.19
C GLN A 90 12.65 -2.12 -29.81
N THR A 91 11.81 -1.09 -29.79
CA THR A 91 11.32 -0.45 -28.55
C THR A 91 10.00 -1.04 -28.07
N GLU A 92 9.36 -1.86 -28.90
CA GLU A 92 8.04 -2.43 -28.70
C GLU A 92 7.96 -3.24 -27.40
N LEU A 93 8.99 -4.04 -27.11
CA LEU A 93 9.06 -4.82 -25.87
C LEU A 93 9.08 -3.92 -24.62
N TRP A 94 9.73 -2.76 -24.67
CA TRP A 94 9.73 -1.82 -23.55
C TRP A 94 8.40 -1.09 -23.41
N TRP A 95 7.71 -0.79 -24.52
CA TRP A 95 6.35 -0.27 -24.48
C TRP A 95 5.35 -1.28 -23.92
N LEU A 96 5.49 -2.56 -24.30
CA LEU A 96 4.71 -3.66 -23.73
C LEU A 96 5.01 -3.83 -22.24
N LEU A 97 6.29 -3.80 -21.83
CA LEU A 97 6.67 -3.87 -20.42
C LEU A 97 6.09 -2.69 -19.62
N LEU A 98 6.12 -1.47 -20.17
CA LEU A 98 5.49 -0.30 -19.57
C LEU A 98 3.98 -0.52 -19.41
N GLY A 99 3.29 -0.95 -20.47
CA GLY A 99 1.86 -1.24 -20.45
C GLY A 99 1.47 -2.31 -19.43
N ALA A 100 2.18 -3.44 -19.40
CA ALA A 100 1.97 -4.50 -18.43
C ALA A 100 2.22 -4.03 -16.99
N SER A 101 3.26 -3.23 -16.77
CA SER A 101 3.58 -2.68 -15.45
C SER A 101 2.50 -1.73 -14.96
N LEU A 102 2.00 -0.84 -15.83
CA LEU A 102 0.91 0.07 -15.49
C LEU A 102 -0.39 -0.69 -15.22
N GLY A 103 -0.71 -1.70 -16.04
CA GLY A 103 -1.92 -2.52 -15.86
C GLY A 103 -1.89 -3.34 -14.57
N LEU A 104 -0.80 -4.08 -14.31
CA LEU A 104 -0.64 -4.84 -13.05
C LEU A 104 -0.53 -3.90 -11.84
N GLY A 105 0.13 -2.76 -11.99
CA GLY A 105 0.16 -1.71 -10.98
C GLY A 105 -1.23 -1.17 -10.66
N ALA A 106 -2.12 -1.04 -11.65
CA ALA A 106 -3.48 -0.56 -11.44
C ALA A 106 -4.34 -1.60 -10.71
N LEU A 107 -4.13 -2.89 -10.99
CA LEU A 107 -4.74 -3.99 -10.22
C LEU A 107 -4.27 -4.00 -8.76
N ALA A 108 -3.04 -3.54 -8.48
CA ALA A 108 -2.54 -3.38 -7.11
C ALA A 108 -3.07 -2.10 -6.44
N LYS A 109 -2.99 -0.95 -7.12
CA LYS A 109 -3.46 0.36 -6.63
C LYS A 109 -3.59 1.39 -7.77
N LEU A 110 -4.75 2.05 -7.87
CA LEU A 110 -5.04 3.00 -8.96
C LEU A 110 -4.09 4.22 -9.00
N SER A 111 -3.41 4.52 -7.90
CA SER A 111 -2.39 5.58 -7.85
C SER A 111 -1.19 5.34 -8.78
N ILE A 112 -1.06 4.16 -9.41
CA ILE A 112 -0.07 3.94 -10.49
C ILE A 112 -0.24 4.93 -11.65
N ALA A 113 -1.44 5.49 -11.85
CA ALA A 113 -1.72 6.51 -12.85
C ALA A 113 -0.84 7.77 -12.70
N LEU A 114 -0.30 8.01 -11.49
CA LEU A 114 0.67 9.07 -11.24
C LEU A 114 1.95 8.93 -12.09
N VAL A 115 2.34 7.70 -12.49
CA VAL A 115 3.53 7.48 -13.32
C VAL A 115 3.38 8.14 -14.70
N PRO A 116 2.44 7.74 -15.57
CA PRO A 116 2.28 8.40 -16.87
C PRO A 116 1.93 9.88 -16.73
N LEU A 117 1.13 10.28 -15.74
CA LEU A 117 0.80 11.69 -15.49
C LEU A 117 2.04 12.54 -15.17
N SER A 118 2.98 11.98 -14.40
CA SER A 118 4.22 12.68 -14.04
C SER A 118 5.22 12.76 -15.20
N ILE A 119 5.27 11.75 -16.06
CA ILE A 119 6.15 11.72 -17.25
C ILE A 119 5.63 12.65 -18.36
N LEU A 120 4.31 12.83 -18.46
CA LEU A 120 3.66 13.56 -19.54
C LEU A 120 4.21 14.99 -19.77
N PRO A 121 4.44 15.83 -18.74
CA PRO A 121 5.08 17.13 -18.91
C PRO A 121 6.43 17.07 -19.63
N TRP A 122 7.27 16.08 -19.31
CA TRP A 122 8.54 15.88 -19.99
C TRP A 122 8.34 15.51 -21.46
N VAL A 123 7.40 14.59 -21.75
CA VAL A 123 7.08 14.19 -23.13
C VAL A 123 6.63 15.39 -23.94
N VAL A 124 5.68 16.18 -23.43
CA VAL A 124 5.14 17.35 -24.15
C VAL A 124 6.23 18.40 -24.43
N ILE A 125 7.12 18.64 -23.46
CA ILE A 125 8.11 19.74 -23.56
C ILE A 125 9.38 19.32 -24.29
N ARG A 126 9.86 18.08 -24.09
CA ARG A 126 11.17 17.62 -24.58
C ARG A 126 11.09 16.65 -25.74
N SER A 127 9.99 15.90 -25.88
CA SER A 127 9.86 14.86 -26.91
C SER A 127 8.41 14.67 -27.40
N PRO A 128 7.72 15.73 -27.86
CA PRO A 128 6.29 15.68 -28.18
C PRO A 128 5.97 14.69 -29.31
N ARG A 129 6.94 14.45 -30.21
CA ARG A 129 6.81 13.46 -31.30
C ARG A 129 6.53 12.05 -30.79
N LEU A 130 6.94 11.72 -29.56
CA LEU A 130 6.75 10.39 -28.97
C LEU A 130 5.27 10.00 -28.92
N ILE A 131 4.38 10.96 -28.66
CA ILE A 131 2.92 10.77 -28.59
C ILE A 131 2.34 10.27 -29.93
N PHE A 132 2.98 10.60 -31.05
CA PHE A 132 2.53 10.22 -32.39
C PHE A 132 3.16 8.91 -32.88
N THR A 133 4.04 8.29 -32.10
CA THR A 133 4.60 6.97 -32.44
C THR A 133 3.63 5.85 -32.02
N PRO A 134 3.69 4.65 -32.64
CA PRO A 134 2.79 3.55 -32.26
C PRO A 134 3.06 2.97 -30.86
N GLY A 135 4.27 3.17 -30.31
CA GLY A 135 4.71 2.60 -29.05
C GLY A 135 3.80 2.90 -27.84
N PRO A 136 3.51 4.18 -27.52
CA PRO A 136 2.58 4.54 -26.45
C PRO A 136 1.23 3.85 -26.55
N TYR A 137 0.66 3.72 -27.76
CA TYR A 137 -0.63 3.08 -27.98
C TYR A 137 -0.56 1.56 -27.79
N LEU A 138 0.55 0.93 -28.18
CA LEU A 138 0.81 -0.49 -27.90
C LEU A 138 0.87 -0.76 -26.39
N GLY A 139 1.57 0.11 -25.64
CA GLY A 139 1.60 0.04 -24.17
C GLY A 139 0.24 0.28 -23.54
N ALA A 140 -0.51 1.28 -24.01
CA ALA A 140 -1.86 1.58 -23.52
C ALA A 140 -2.85 0.42 -23.78
N LEU A 141 -2.77 -0.21 -24.96
CA LEU A 141 -3.58 -1.38 -25.30
C LEU A 141 -3.31 -2.55 -24.35
N LEU A 142 -2.04 -2.85 -24.08
CA LEU A 142 -1.69 -3.92 -23.13
C LEU A 142 -2.09 -3.57 -21.69
N CYS A 143 -1.94 -2.31 -21.28
CA CYS A 143 -2.42 -1.85 -19.97
C CYS A 143 -3.93 -2.10 -19.82
N GLY A 144 -4.73 -1.68 -20.81
CA GLY A 144 -6.17 -1.93 -20.83
C GLY A 144 -6.51 -3.41 -20.82
N PHE A 145 -5.78 -4.23 -21.59
CA PHE A 145 -5.96 -5.68 -21.60
C PHE A 145 -5.70 -6.30 -20.21
N VAL A 146 -4.59 -5.98 -19.56
CA VAL A 146 -4.28 -6.47 -18.20
C VAL A 146 -5.33 -6.03 -17.17
N MET A 147 -5.88 -4.82 -17.32
CA MET A 147 -6.93 -4.31 -16.44
C MET A 147 -8.31 -4.92 -16.67
N THR A 148 -8.49 -5.76 -17.71
CA THR A 148 -9.80 -6.30 -18.10
C THR A 148 -10.55 -6.98 -16.96
N PRO A 149 -9.95 -7.82 -16.09
CA PRO A 149 -10.66 -8.43 -14.98
C PRO A 149 -11.28 -7.40 -14.01
N TRP A 150 -10.56 -6.31 -13.73
CA TRP A 150 -11.06 -5.23 -12.87
C TRP A 150 -12.15 -4.41 -13.56
N ILE A 151 -12.02 -4.16 -14.87
CA ILE A 151 -13.02 -3.45 -15.67
C ILE A 151 -14.33 -4.24 -15.69
N LEU A 152 -14.28 -5.54 -16.04
CA LEU A 152 -15.46 -6.40 -16.09
C LEU A 152 -16.11 -6.53 -14.71
N TRP A 153 -15.32 -6.74 -13.66
CA TRP A 153 -15.85 -6.82 -12.30
C TRP A 153 -16.58 -5.53 -11.89
N ASN A 154 -16.02 -4.34 -12.19
CA ASN A 154 -16.71 -3.08 -11.89
C ASN A 154 -18.00 -2.92 -12.70
N LEU A 155 -18.02 -3.31 -13.98
CA LEU A 155 -19.23 -3.25 -14.80
C LEU A 155 -20.36 -4.10 -14.21
N ASP A 156 -20.03 -5.29 -13.72
CA ASP A 156 -20.99 -6.22 -13.11
C ASP A 156 -21.44 -5.79 -11.70
N HIS A 157 -20.74 -4.84 -11.06
CA HIS A 157 -20.97 -4.41 -9.68
C HIS A 157 -21.18 -2.90 -9.56
N GLU A 158 -21.83 -2.27 -10.55
CA GLU A 158 -22.22 -0.85 -10.52
C GLU A 158 -21.05 0.12 -10.20
N PHE A 159 -19.86 -0.21 -10.69
CA PHE A 159 -18.62 0.52 -10.45
C PHE A 159 -18.25 0.68 -8.95
N ALA A 160 -18.63 -0.28 -8.10
CA ALA A 160 -18.45 -0.21 -6.66
C ALA A 160 -17.02 0.13 -6.20
N HIS A 161 -16.00 -0.48 -6.81
CA HIS A 161 -14.60 -0.19 -6.46
C HIS A 161 -14.20 1.20 -6.94
N LEU A 162 -14.61 1.60 -8.15
CA LEU A 162 -14.30 2.93 -8.66
C LEU A 162 -14.92 4.04 -7.77
N SER A 163 -16.17 3.86 -7.36
CA SER A 163 -16.86 4.75 -6.41
C SER A 163 -16.13 4.80 -5.05
N HIS A 164 -15.65 3.66 -4.54
CA HIS A 164 -14.85 3.61 -3.32
C HIS A 164 -13.56 4.44 -3.41
N GLU A 165 -12.87 4.37 -4.55
CA GLU A 165 -11.62 5.10 -4.78
C GLU A 165 -11.86 6.61 -4.95
N PHE A 166 -12.89 7.01 -5.70
CA PHE A 166 -13.24 8.44 -5.83
C PHE A 166 -13.69 9.06 -4.51
N GLY A 167 -14.37 8.31 -3.65
CA GLY A 167 -14.68 8.75 -2.28
C GLY A 167 -13.46 8.94 -1.37
N HIS A 168 -12.22 8.65 -1.81
CA HIS A 168 -11.00 9.07 -1.12
C HIS A 168 -10.50 10.46 -1.54
N VAL A 169 -10.97 10.95 -2.70
CA VAL A 169 -10.62 12.27 -3.22
C VAL A 169 -11.53 13.32 -2.62
N ASP A 170 -12.83 13.03 -2.52
CA ASP A 170 -13.81 13.84 -1.79
C ASP A 170 -13.74 13.49 -0.29
N SER A 171 -12.94 14.23 0.47
CA SER A 171 -13.02 14.16 1.93
C SER A 171 -14.22 14.98 2.40
N GLU A 172 -15.20 14.38 3.09
CA GLU A 172 -16.34 15.08 3.71
C GLU A 172 -15.95 16.12 4.79
N ASN A 173 -14.66 16.28 5.07
CA ASN A 173 -14.13 17.23 6.05
C ASN A 173 -13.58 18.48 5.35
N ASP A 174 -14.48 19.28 4.76
CA ASP A 174 -14.23 20.61 4.15
C ASP A 174 -13.91 21.69 5.21
N SER A 175 -13.05 21.37 6.18
CA SER A 175 -12.50 22.39 7.08
C SER A 175 -11.29 23.03 6.42
N LEU A 176 -11.47 24.26 5.92
CA LEU A 176 -10.41 25.18 5.47
C LEU A 176 -9.22 25.29 6.44
N TRP A 177 -9.42 24.93 7.72
CA TRP A 177 -8.43 25.00 8.78
C TRP A 177 -7.50 23.77 8.85
N HIS A 178 -7.92 22.58 8.39
CA HIS A 178 -7.03 21.41 8.34
C HIS A 178 -5.96 21.53 7.24
N THR A 179 -6.24 22.33 6.20
CA THR A 179 -5.27 22.68 5.16
C THR A 179 -4.03 23.39 5.74
N ILE A 180 -4.19 24.11 6.86
CA ILE A 180 -3.09 24.86 7.51
C ILE A 180 -2.15 23.94 8.29
N ASP A 181 -2.62 22.80 8.82
CA ASP A 181 -1.79 21.89 9.63
C ASP A 181 -0.81 21.06 8.78
N TRP A 182 -1.20 20.71 7.56
CA TRP A 182 -0.40 19.87 6.66
C TRP A 182 0.56 20.67 5.76
N ILE A 183 0.24 21.92 5.44
CA ILE A 183 1.07 22.80 4.61
C ILE A 183 2.50 22.91 5.18
N PRO A 184 2.74 23.18 6.48
CA PRO A 184 4.10 23.24 7.03
C PRO A 184 4.84 21.93 6.87
N ILE A 185 4.18 20.78 7.05
CA ILE A 185 4.81 19.46 6.91
C ILE A 185 5.26 19.24 5.46
N VAL A 186 4.36 19.45 4.49
CA VAL A 186 4.65 19.29 3.06
C VAL A 186 5.67 20.33 2.58
N LEU A 187 5.54 21.59 3.00
CA LEU A 187 6.46 22.65 2.61
C LEU A 187 7.85 22.42 3.22
N ILE A 188 7.97 22.10 4.51
CA ILE A 188 9.27 21.88 5.17
C ILE A 188 9.93 20.57 4.69
N SER A 189 9.15 19.51 4.43
CA SER A 189 9.71 18.23 3.97
C SER A 189 9.94 18.18 2.47
N ALA A 190 9.06 18.78 1.66
CA ALA A 190 9.10 18.66 0.20
C ALA A 190 9.75 19.86 -0.50
N ILE A 191 9.66 21.11 0.00
CA ILE A 191 10.29 22.26 -0.68
C ILE A 191 11.82 22.14 -0.71
N PRO A 192 12.53 21.83 0.38
CA PRO A 192 13.99 21.72 0.32
C PRO A 192 14.44 20.66 -0.69
N VAL A 193 13.69 19.55 -0.81
CA VAL A 193 14.05 18.51 -1.79
C VAL A 193 13.57 18.82 -3.21
N MET A 194 12.45 19.51 -3.37
CA MET A 194 12.00 20.07 -4.65
C MET A 194 13.03 21.05 -5.20
N LEU A 195 13.48 21.99 -4.36
CA LEU A 195 14.52 22.96 -4.70
C LEU A 195 15.84 22.23 -4.99
N LEU A 196 16.24 21.25 -4.18
CA LEU A 196 17.42 20.43 -4.50
C LEU A 196 17.27 19.74 -5.86
N SER A 197 16.12 19.14 -6.19
CA SER A 197 15.87 18.49 -7.48
C SER A 197 15.93 19.46 -8.66
N LEU A 198 15.18 20.58 -8.57
CA LEU A 198 15.11 21.64 -9.58
C LEU A 198 16.46 22.32 -9.82
N PHE A 199 17.22 22.61 -8.77
CA PHE A 199 18.53 23.26 -8.84
C PHE A 199 19.70 22.27 -8.97
N GLY A 200 19.40 21.03 -9.37
CA GLY A 200 20.39 20.10 -9.89
C GLY A 200 20.63 18.85 -9.07
N GLY A 201 19.67 18.36 -8.29
CA GLY A 201 19.85 17.18 -7.43
C GLY A 201 20.31 15.96 -8.22
N LEU A 202 19.83 15.81 -9.46
CA LEU A 202 20.29 14.81 -10.42
C LEU A 202 21.24 15.39 -11.49
N LYS A 203 21.72 16.63 -11.39
CA LYS A 203 22.77 17.16 -12.30
C LYS A 203 24.12 16.59 -11.84
N VAL A 204 24.82 15.86 -12.70
CA VAL A 204 26.21 15.49 -12.45
C VAL A 204 27.07 16.71 -12.75
N LYS A 205 28.01 17.05 -11.86
CA LYS A 205 29.09 18.02 -12.16
C LYS A 205 30.17 17.25 -12.90
N LEU A 206 29.99 17.06 -14.21
CA LEU A 206 31.03 16.68 -15.15
C LEU A 206 30.54 17.13 -16.52
N ASP A 207 30.97 18.36 -16.86
CA ASP A 207 31.02 18.83 -18.24
C ASP A 207 31.84 17.82 -19.06
N ASP A 208 31.32 17.49 -20.25
CA ASP A 208 31.92 16.73 -21.37
C ASP A 208 31.84 15.18 -21.47
N LEU A 209 31.19 14.43 -20.55
CA LEU A 209 31.08 12.95 -20.69
C LEU A 209 29.70 12.32 -20.47
N ALA A 210 28.65 13.11 -20.18
CA ALA A 210 27.30 12.57 -20.02
C ALA A 210 26.73 12.11 -21.37
N ASN A 211 26.46 10.81 -21.50
CA ASN A 211 25.71 10.26 -22.63
C ASN A 211 24.33 10.94 -22.69
N GLU A 212 23.96 11.52 -23.83
CA GLU A 212 22.70 12.26 -24.05
C GLU A 212 21.47 11.47 -23.54
N ARG A 213 21.53 10.14 -23.61
CA ARG A 213 20.46 9.24 -23.16
C ARG A 213 20.29 9.21 -21.66
N GLU A 214 21.41 9.14 -20.94
CA GLU A 214 21.40 9.20 -19.48
C GLU A 214 20.91 10.56 -19.01
N GLU A 215 21.26 11.63 -19.74
CA GLU A 215 20.72 12.96 -19.48
C GLU A 215 19.22 13.04 -19.72
N ALA A 216 18.71 12.46 -20.81
CA ALA A 216 17.27 12.39 -21.08
C ALA A 216 16.51 11.66 -19.95
N VAL A 217 17.06 10.56 -19.43
CA VAL A 217 16.47 9.85 -18.27
C VAL A 217 16.48 10.74 -17.03
N ARG A 218 17.60 11.40 -16.71
CA ARG A 218 17.67 12.31 -15.55
C ARG A 218 16.72 13.48 -15.69
N ASP A 219 16.57 14.04 -16.88
CA ASP A 219 15.63 15.13 -17.16
C ASP A 219 14.19 14.64 -16.98
N MET A 220 13.83 13.49 -17.54
CA MET A 220 12.51 12.86 -17.35
C MET A 220 12.17 12.64 -15.87
N LEU A 221 13.12 12.13 -15.07
CA LEU A 221 12.92 11.91 -13.64
C LEU A 221 12.74 13.23 -12.87
N ARG A 222 13.45 14.31 -13.23
CA ARG A 222 13.27 15.64 -12.62
C ARG A 222 11.89 16.20 -12.91
N TYR A 223 11.45 16.16 -14.17
CA TYR A 223 10.11 16.61 -14.57
C TYR A 223 9.03 15.80 -13.85
N SER A 224 9.19 14.47 -13.81
CA SER A 224 8.26 13.58 -13.11
C SER A 224 8.17 13.91 -11.63
N PHE A 225 9.32 14.07 -10.96
CA PHE A 225 9.37 14.44 -9.56
C PHE A 225 8.71 15.80 -9.28
N CYS A 226 8.94 16.81 -10.13
CA CYS A 226 8.31 18.12 -9.99
C CYS A 226 6.80 18.05 -10.24
N ALA A 227 6.36 17.31 -11.25
CA ALA A 227 4.95 17.11 -11.55
C ALA A 227 4.23 16.43 -10.37
N LEU A 228 4.82 15.40 -9.77
CA LEU A 228 4.27 14.73 -8.59
C LEU A 228 4.16 15.69 -7.40
N ILE A 229 5.18 16.52 -7.13
CA ILE A 229 5.09 17.51 -6.05
C ILE A 229 3.95 18.49 -6.31
N VAL A 230 3.82 19.01 -7.53
CA VAL A 230 2.70 19.90 -7.89
C VAL A 230 1.35 19.21 -7.69
N LEU A 231 1.22 17.95 -8.12
CA LEU A 231 -0.01 17.16 -7.92
C LEU A 231 -0.33 16.96 -6.43
N PHE A 232 0.67 16.65 -5.59
CA PHE A 232 0.45 16.48 -4.15
C PHE A 232 0.19 17.81 -3.42
N VAL A 233 0.77 18.91 -3.88
CA VAL A 233 0.45 20.25 -3.37
C VAL A 233 -1.01 20.59 -3.69
N ILE A 234 -1.45 20.36 -4.94
CA ILE A 234 -2.85 20.54 -5.34
C ILE A 234 -3.76 19.64 -4.49
N LYS A 235 -3.43 18.35 -4.35
CA LYS A 235 -4.23 17.42 -3.53
C LYS A 235 -4.29 17.86 -2.07
N GLY A 236 -3.20 18.40 -1.52
CA GLY A 236 -3.15 18.93 -0.16
C GLY A 236 -4.11 20.09 0.08
N PHE A 237 -4.45 20.88 -0.95
CA PHE A 237 -5.52 21.87 -0.87
C PHE A 237 -6.93 21.25 -0.89
N MET A 238 -7.07 20.03 -1.39
CA MET A 238 -8.33 19.28 -1.52
C MET A 238 -8.48 18.21 -0.42
N GLY A 239 -7.79 18.35 0.70
CA GLY A 239 -7.87 17.42 1.83
C GLY A 239 -6.58 16.67 2.13
N GLU A 240 -6.63 15.81 3.13
CA GLU A 240 -5.44 15.20 3.72
C GLU A 240 -4.63 14.36 2.72
N VAL A 241 -3.29 14.42 2.86
CA VAL A 241 -2.34 13.57 2.13
C VAL A 241 -1.68 12.64 3.14
N LEU A 242 -2.09 11.38 3.13
CA LEU A 242 -1.51 10.37 4.00
C LEU A 242 -0.03 10.16 3.66
N LEU A 243 0.79 9.83 4.68
CA LEU A 243 2.24 9.67 4.51
C LEU A 243 2.62 8.61 3.45
N ASN A 244 1.83 7.54 3.31
CA ASN A 244 2.10 6.53 2.28
C ASN A 244 1.77 7.03 0.86
N TRP A 245 0.98 8.09 0.69
CA TRP A 245 0.65 8.63 -0.63
C TRP A 245 1.83 9.31 -1.29
N VAL A 246 2.79 9.86 -0.53
CA VAL A 246 4.00 10.47 -1.08
C VAL A 246 5.06 9.44 -1.50
N LEU A 247 4.79 8.14 -1.36
CA LEU A 247 5.66 7.04 -1.81
C LEU A 247 6.22 7.21 -3.23
N PRO A 248 5.45 7.67 -4.24
CA PRO A 248 5.96 7.87 -5.60
C PRO A 248 7.14 8.86 -5.71
N LEU A 249 7.31 9.76 -4.73
CA LEU A 249 8.44 10.69 -4.69
C LEU A 249 9.73 10.01 -4.24
N VAL A 250 9.63 8.98 -3.41
CA VAL A 250 10.77 8.43 -2.66
C VAL A 250 11.88 7.85 -3.52
N PRO A 251 11.62 7.08 -4.60
CA PRO A 251 12.68 6.62 -5.50
C PRO A 251 13.62 7.74 -5.97
N VAL A 252 13.05 8.86 -6.45
CA VAL A 252 13.84 9.99 -6.96
C VAL A 252 14.56 10.72 -5.82
N LEU A 253 13.94 10.84 -4.63
CA LEU A 253 14.60 11.37 -3.44
C LEU A 253 15.87 10.58 -3.12
N LEU A 254 15.76 9.25 -3.05
CA LEU A 254 16.91 8.38 -2.74
C LEU A 254 18.01 8.50 -3.80
N MET A 255 17.63 8.59 -5.08
CA MET A 255 18.57 8.83 -6.18
C MET A 255 19.32 10.17 -6.01
N ILE A 256 18.62 11.25 -5.66
CA ILE A 256 19.25 12.55 -5.38
C ILE A 256 20.23 12.45 -4.21
N PHE A 257 19.84 11.82 -3.09
CA PHE A 257 20.71 11.65 -1.92
C PHE A 257 21.95 10.80 -2.23
N ALA A 258 21.79 9.72 -3.01
CA ALA A 258 22.91 8.88 -3.42
C ALA A 258 23.97 9.66 -4.22
N MET A 259 23.53 10.60 -5.07
CA MET A 259 24.43 11.43 -5.89
C MET A 259 25.03 12.61 -5.14
N ARG A 260 24.26 13.31 -4.29
CA ARG A 260 24.63 14.63 -3.77
C ARG A 260 25.19 14.62 -2.36
N MET A 261 24.85 13.63 -1.55
CA MET A 261 25.34 13.58 -0.18
C MET A 261 26.83 13.23 -0.16
N ARG A 262 27.61 13.89 0.69
CA ARG A 262 29.02 13.55 0.91
C ARG A 262 29.11 12.33 1.82
N TRP A 263 29.23 11.17 1.21
CA TRP A 263 29.38 9.89 1.90
C TRP A 263 30.82 9.72 2.39
N SER A 264 31.07 10.03 3.66
CA SER A 264 32.25 9.55 4.37
C SER A 264 31.93 8.23 5.07
N PRO A 265 32.91 7.37 5.37
CA PRO A 265 32.67 6.16 6.18
C PRO A 265 31.98 6.47 7.51
N ALA A 266 32.36 7.59 8.15
CA ALA A 266 31.73 8.06 9.38
C ALA A 266 30.25 8.44 9.17
N ASN A 267 29.92 9.25 8.15
CA ASN A 267 28.54 9.65 7.89
C ASN A 267 27.66 8.46 7.49
N THR A 268 28.23 7.50 6.77
CA THR A 268 27.54 6.25 6.37
C THR A 268 27.24 5.40 7.59
N LEU A 269 28.22 5.25 8.50
CA LEU A 269 28.05 4.51 9.75
C LEU A 269 27.01 5.17 10.64
N ILE A 270 27.05 6.51 10.77
CA ILE A 270 26.07 7.28 11.56
C ILE A 270 24.67 7.10 10.97
N ALA A 271 24.50 7.33 9.67
CA ALA A 271 23.20 7.16 9.01
C ALA A 271 22.68 5.74 9.16
N GLY A 272 23.50 4.73 8.91
CA GLY A 272 23.14 3.32 9.10
C GLY A 272 22.76 2.98 10.54
N THR A 273 23.49 3.52 11.53
CA THR A 273 23.21 3.33 12.96
C THR A 273 21.90 3.98 13.37
N VAL A 274 21.68 5.24 13.01
CA VAL A 274 20.43 5.97 13.27
C VAL A 274 19.25 5.21 12.68
N GLN A 275 19.42 4.74 11.47
CA GLN A 275 18.37 4.08 10.72
C GLN A 275 18.06 2.69 11.26
N MET A 276 19.08 1.91 11.63
CA MET A 276 18.89 0.65 12.37
C MET A 276 18.22 0.90 13.72
N GLY A 277 18.58 1.99 14.42
CA GLY A 277 17.93 2.41 15.66
C GLY A 277 16.43 2.69 15.46
N ILE A 278 16.07 3.41 14.40
CA ILE A 278 14.66 3.64 14.03
C ILE A 278 13.96 2.31 13.73
N LEU A 279 14.59 1.41 12.97
CA LEU A 279 14.00 0.10 12.66
C LEU A 279 13.76 -0.75 13.91
N VAL A 280 14.75 -0.81 14.81
CA VAL A 280 14.61 -1.50 16.10
C VAL A 280 13.49 -0.88 16.93
N ALA A 281 13.39 0.45 16.97
CA ALA A 281 12.31 1.14 17.68
C ALA A 281 10.92 0.86 17.08
N LEU A 282 10.81 0.73 15.75
CA LEU A 282 9.57 0.40 15.08
C LEU A 282 9.15 -1.07 15.30
N ILE A 283 10.10 -2.00 15.31
CA ILE A 283 9.81 -3.44 15.49
C ILE A 283 9.57 -3.78 16.96
N TYR A 284 10.42 -3.27 17.85
CA TYR A 284 10.46 -3.58 19.28
C TYR A 284 10.32 -2.34 20.18
N PRO A 285 9.27 -1.51 20.00
CA PRO A 285 9.13 -0.25 20.75
C PRO A 285 9.14 -0.48 22.27
N TYR A 286 8.45 -1.53 22.73
CA TYR A 286 8.34 -1.88 24.15
C TYR A 286 9.66 -2.34 24.78
N ALA A 287 10.54 -2.99 24.00
CA ALA A 287 11.88 -3.35 24.49
C ALA A 287 12.76 -2.11 24.73
N LEU A 288 12.43 -0.99 24.09
CA LEU A 288 13.06 0.31 24.31
C LEU A 288 12.34 1.17 25.36
N GLY A 289 11.32 0.63 26.03
CA GLY A 289 10.52 1.36 27.02
C GLY A 289 9.53 2.36 26.41
N LEU A 290 9.24 2.28 25.11
CA LEU A 290 8.18 3.08 24.49
C LEU A 290 6.80 2.55 24.88
N SER A 291 5.86 3.46 25.10
CA SER A 291 4.47 3.15 25.43
C SER A 291 3.61 2.88 24.18
N MET A 292 2.42 2.30 24.39
CA MET A 292 1.42 2.13 23.32
C MET A 292 1.15 3.40 22.49
N ASN A 293 1.09 4.57 23.12
CA ASN A 293 0.85 5.85 22.42
C ASN A 293 2.01 6.27 21.50
N GLN A 294 3.20 5.71 21.73
CA GLN A 294 4.41 5.96 20.93
C GLN A 294 4.68 4.87 19.89
N ASP A 295 3.92 3.76 19.92
CA ASP A 295 4.04 2.68 18.93
C ASP A 295 3.19 2.98 17.68
N PRO A 296 3.79 3.34 16.53
CA PRO A 296 3.03 3.60 15.30
C PRO A 296 2.34 2.35 14.74
N PHE A 297 2.79 1.15 15.15
CA PHE A 297 2.24 -0.13 14.73
C PHE A 297 1.33 -0.76 15.78
N GLN A 298 0.91 -0.02 16.82
CA GLN A 298 0.01 -0.56 17.84
C GLN A 298 -1.27 -1.18 17.24
N LYS A 299 -1.69 -0.69 16.05
CA LYS A 299 -2.91 -1.15 15.37
C LYS A 299 -2.89 -2.60 14.91
N ILE A 300 -1.70 -3.18 14.74
CA ILE A 300 -1.49 -4.51 14.16
C ILE A 300 -0.93 -5.53 15.16
N ARG A 301 -0.84 -5.19 16.46
CA ARG A 301 -0.29 -6.06 17.52
C ARG A 301 -1.38 -6.65 18.40
N GLY A 302 -1.10 -7.76 19.07
CA GLY A 302 -1.96 -8.35 20.10
C GLY A 302 -3.29 -8.94 19.60
N TRP A 303 -3.44 -9.11 18.28
CA TRP A 303 -4.64 -9.68 17.67
C TRP A 303 -4.73 -11.20 17.83
N ASP A 304 -3.60 -11.87 17.97
CA ASP A 304 -3.51 -13.30 18.26
C ASP A 304 -4.26 -13.67 19.55
N ARG A 305 -3.87 -13.05 20.68
CA ARG A 305 -4.40 -13.39 22.01
C ARG A 305 -5.87 -13.01 22.18
N VAL A 306 -6.27 -11.84 21.65
CA VAL A 306 -7.66 -11.37 21.79
C VAL A 306 -8.62 -12.22 20.96
N VAL A 307 -8.20 -12.68 19.78
CA VAL A 307 -9.00 -13.58 18.93
C VAL A 307 -9.07 -14.97 19.53
N GLU A 308 -7.97 -15.50 20.06
CA GLU A 308 -7.97 -16.79 20.78
C GLU A 308 -8.89 -16.75 22.00
N ALA A 309 -8.80 -15.70 22.82
CA ALA A 309 -9.69 -15.50 23.98
C ALA A 309 -11.17 -15.33 23.59
N ALA A 310 -11.44 -14.75 22.41
CA ALA A 310 -12.80 -14.65 21.86
C ALA A 310 -13.31 -16.02 21.41
N ALA A 311 -12.47 -16.80 20.71
CA ALA A 311 -12.79 -18.14 20.25
C ALA A 311 -13.02 -19.11 21.42
N GLU A 312 -12.23 -19.03 22.50
CA GLU A 312 -12.43 -19.83 23.72
C GLU A 312 -13.81 -19.57 24.35
N ARG A 313 -14.19 -18.29 24.50
CA ARG A 313 -15.52 -17.90 24.99
C ARG A 313 -16.63 -18.36 24.05
N ALA A 314 -16.38 -18.23 22.74
CA ALA A 314 -17.36 -18.47 21.71
C ALA A 314 -17.47 -19.95 21.29
N GLY A 315 -16.57 -20.84 21.70
CA GLY A 315 -16.59 -22.27 21.37
C GLY A 315 -16.60 -22.57 19.86
N PRO A 316 -17.10 -23.76 19.45
CA PRO A 316 -17.20 -24.14 18.03
C PRO A 316 -17.96 -23.11 17.21
N THR A 317 -17.35 -22.63 16.13
CA THR A 317 -17.84 -21.50 15.33
C THR A 317 -17.65 -21.76 13.84
N GLU A 318 -18.74 -21.69 13.08
CA GLU A 318 -18.74 -21.83 11.61
C GLU A 318 -18.71 -20.47 10.88
N VAL A 319 -19.26 -19.44 11.52
CA VAL A 319 -19.38 -18.08 10.99
C VAL A 319 -19.00 -17.07 12.06
N VAL A 320 -18.06 -16.19 11.72
CA VAL A 320 -17.67 -15.04 12.53
C VAL A 320 -18.15 -13.76 11.84
N THR A 321 -18.71 -12.85 12.61
CA THR A 321 -19.11 -11.53 12.13
C THR A 321 -18.47 -10.46 12.98
N THR A 322 -18.18 -9.30 12.39
CA THR A 322 -17.63 -8.16 13.15
C THR A 322 -18.20 -6.84 12.66
N ASP A 323 -18.06 -5.80 13.47
CA ASP A 323 -18.46 -4.43 13.11
C ASP A 323 -17.55 -3.77 12.06
N HIS A 324 -16.26 -4.14 12.04
CA HIS A 324 -15.27 -3.56 11.14
C HIS A 324 -14.46 -4.61 10.39
N TYR A 325 -14.19 -4.36 9.11
CA TYR A 325 -13.50 -5.31 8.23
C TYR A 325 -12.08 -5.68 8.67
N SER A 326 -11.35 -4.75 9.30
CA SER A 326 -10.02 -5.06 9.82
C SER A 326 -10.09 -6.06 10.97
N THR A 327 -11.10 -5.95 11.82
CA THR A 327 -11.34 -6.87 12.94
C THR A 327 -11.70 -8.24 12.40
N LEU A 328 -12.55 -8.30 11.36
CA LEU A 328 -12.87 -9.56 10.69
C LEU A 328 -11.63 -10.23 10.11
N ALA A 329 -10.79 -9.48 9.41
CA ALA A 329 -9.56 -10.02 8.82
C ALA A 329 -8.64 -10.64 9.89
N TRP A 330 -8.48 -9.97 11.05
CA TRP A 330 -7.71 -10.51 12.17
C TRP A 330 -8.39 -11.72 12.81
N ALA A 331 -9.71 -11.67 12.99
CA ALA A 331 -10.50 -12.78 13.54
C ALA A 331 -10.35 -14.03 12.67
N LEU A 332 -10.55 -13.92 11.35
CA LEU A 332 -10.39 -15.03 10.41
C LEU A 332 -8.95 -15.56 10.33
N TYR A 333 -7.96 -14.67 10.45
CA TYR A 333 -6.55 -15.07 10.37
C TYR A 333 -6.08 -15.81 11.62
N PHE A 334 -6.47 -15.33 12.81
CA PHE A 334 -6.06 -15.88 14.10
C PHE A 334 -7.05 -16.87 14.70
N TRP A 335 -8.23 -17.09 14.08
CA TRP A 335 -9.19 -18.06 14.61
C TRP A 335 -8.52 -19.43 14.79
N PRO A 336 -8.69 -20.08 15.96
CA PRO A 336 -8.24 -21.45 16.16
C PRO A 336 -8.89 -22.37 15.13
N SER A 337 -8.10 -23.26 14.54
CA SER A 337 -8.59 -24.21 13.55
C SER A 337 -7.86 -25.53 13.73
N ASP A 338 -8.63 -26.60 13.93
CA ASP A 338 -8.14 -27.98 13.98
C ASP A 338 -8.05 -28.61 12.58
N ILE A 339 -8.35 -27.83 11.54
CA ILE A 339 -8.32 -28.25 10.14
C ILE A 339 -6.88 -28.18 9.62
N ASP A 340 -6.50 -29.13 8.77
CA ASP A 340 -5.22 -29.10 8.03
C ASP A 340 -4.91 -27.71 7.45
N HIS A 341 -3.62 -27.35 7.47
CA HIS A 341 -3.13 -26.02 7.11
C HIS A 341 -3.66 -25.50 5.76
N ASP A 342 -3.79 -26.37 4.75
CA ASP A 342 -4.28 -26.04 3.41
C ASP A 342 -5.77 -25.62 3.37
N ARG A 343 -6.56 -26.05 4.37
CA ARG A 343 -8.00 -25.82 4.46
C ARG A 343 -8.38 -24.92 5.63
N ARG A 344 -7.39 -24.44 6.39
CA ARG A 344 -7.57 -23.60 7.59
C ARG A 344 -8.51 -22.40 7.37
N TYR A 345 -8.41 -21.73 6.23
CA TYR A 345 -9.20 -20.52 5.94
C TYR A 345 -10.57 -20.81 5.31
N LEU A 346 -11.00 -22.08 5.26
CA LEU A 346 -12.35 -22.43 4.84
C LEU A 346 -13.38 -22.30 5.98
N SER A 347 -12.93 -22.34 7.24
CA SER A 347 -13.79 -22.20 8.41
C SER A 347 -13.01 -21.59 9.59
N PRO A 348 -13.59 -20.60 10.31
CA PRO A 348 -14.90 -20.02 10.07
C PRO A 348 -14.93 -19.15 8.80
N THR A 349 -16.12 -19.01 8.21
CA THR A 349 -16.40 -17.97 7.20
C THR A 349 -16.72 -16.64 7.88
N GLY A 350 -16.64 -15.53 7.15
CA GLY A 350 -16.71 -14.19 7.75
C GLY A 350 -17.68 -13.24 7.08
N GLN A 351 -18.39 -12.40 7.85
CA GLN A 351 -19.16 -11.26 7.32
C GLN A 351 -19.00 -9.99 8.15
N VAL A 352 -18.86 -8.84 7.49
CA VAL A 352 -18.87 -7.54 8.18
C VAL A 352 -20.31 -7.07 8.35
N ILE A 353 -20.69 -6.68 9.56
CA ILE A 353 -21.97 -6.07 9.91
C ILE A 353 -21.68 -4.66 10.42
N PRO A 354 -21.62 -3.65 9.55
CA PRO A 354 -21.15 -2.32 9.93
C PRO A 354 -22.03 -1.70 11.03
N SER A 355 -21.40 -1.17 12.09
CA SER A 355 -22.09 -0.45 13.17
C SER A 355 -22.42 1.00 12.80
N VAL A 356 -21.76 1.54 11.77
CA VAL A 356 -21.93 2.91 11.26
C VAL A 356 -21.99 2.92 9.74
N THR A 357 -22.59 3.96 9.17
CA THR A 357 -22.51 4.21 7.72
C THR A 357 -21.05 4.30 7.30
N ARG A 358 -20.69 3.55 6.26
CA ARG A 358 -19.35 3.54 5.69
C ARG A 358 -19.41 3.34 4.19
N ARG A 359 -18.33 3.73 3.50
CA ARG A 359 -18.10 3.38 2.10
C ARG A 359 -18.17 1.86 1.93
N ARG A 360 -18.80 1.42 0.84
CA ARG A 360 -18.80 0.00 0.44
C ARG A 360 -17.38 -0.51 0.25
N ASN A 361 -17.15 -1.77 0.57
CA ASN A 361 -15.88 -2.47 0.36
C ASN A 361 -16.14 -3.93 -0.05
N GLN A 362 -15.07 -4.69 -0.29
CA GLN A 362 -15.17 -6.08 -0.77
C GLN A 362 -16.04 -7.01 0.11
N TYR A 363 -16.12 -6.74 1.41
CA TYR A 363 -16.86 -7.58 2.36
C TYR A 363 -18.39 -7.42 2.23
N ASP A 364 -18.87 -6.35 1.58
CA ASP A 364 -20.30 -6.16 1.31
C ASP A 364 -20.81 -7.08 0.19
N ASN A 365 -19.90 -7.75 -0.54
CA ASN A 365 -20.23 -8.72 -1.58
C ASN A 365 -20.04 -10.18 -1.10
N TRP A 366 -19.75 -10.38 0.19
CA TRP A 366 -19.60 -11.71 0.76
C TRP A 366 -21.01 -12.17 1.19
N ASP A 367 -21.65 -13.02 0.39
CA ASP A 367 -23.02 -13.49 0.62
C ASP A 367 -23.15 -14.51 1.77
N VAL A 368 -22.29 -14.40 2.78
CA VAL A 368 -22.15 -15.40 3.85
C VAL A 368 -23.45 -15.52 4.66
N LEU A 369 -24.14 -14.40 4.92
CA LEU A 369 -25.35 -14.37 5.75
C LEU A 369 -26.66 -14.49 4.95
N ASN A 370 -26.62 -14.97 3.70
CA ASN A 370 -27.81 -15.15 2.84
C ASN A 370 -28.55 -16.48 3.07
N ARG A 371 -28.17 -17.24 4.11
CA ARG A 371 -28.81 -18.50 4.49
C ARG A 371 -28.93 -18.61 6.01
N PRO A 372 -29.85 -19.43 6.53
CA PRO A 372 -29.96 -19.63 7.98
C PRO A 372 -28.73 -20.34 8.55
N TYR A 373 -28.38 -20.01 9.78
CA TYR A 373 -27.30 -20.68 10.52
C TYR A 373 -27.79 -21.11 11.91
N PRO A 374 -27.41 -22.31 12.39
CA PRO A 374 -27.75 -22.74 13.75
C PRO A 374 -27.08 -21.86 14.81
N SER A 375 -25.85 -21.43 14.55
CA SER A 375 -25.14 -20.46 15.39
C SER A 375 -24.11 -19.68 14.59
N LEU A 376 -23.91 -18.42 14.97
CA LEU A 376 -22.78 -17.59 14.54
C LEU A 376 -22.29 -16.73 15.70
N VAL A 377 -21.07 -16.21 15.56
CA VAL A 377 -20.41 -15.39 16.57
C VAL A 377 -20.26 -13.97 16.05
N HIS A 378 -20.51 -12.98 16.90
CA HIS A 378 -20.28 -11.57 16.59
C HIS A 378 -19.22 -10.99 17.54
N ILE A 379 -18.21 -10.31 16.98
CA ILE A 379 -17.15 -9.64 17.74
C ILE A 379 -17.16 -8.16 17.41
N GLY A 380 -17.37 -7.32 18.41
CA GLY A 380 -17.43 -5.87 18.26
C GLY A 380 -18.55 -5.23 19.07
N GLN A 381 -19.12 -4.15 18.56
CA GLN A 381 -20.26 -3.48 19.20
C GLN A 381 -21.56 -4.30 19.11
N TYR A 382 -22.49 -4.08 20.05
CA TYR A 382 -23.81 -4.70 19.99
C TYR A 382 -24.56 -4.28 18.72
N SER A 383 -25.02 -5.25 17.92
CA SER A 383 -25.77 -4.99 16.69
C SER A 383 -27.25 -5.34 16.87
N GLU A 384 -28.11 -4.31 16.97
CA GLU A 384 -29.57 -4.52 16.98
C GLU A 384 -30.08 -5.25 15.74
N GLN A 385 -29.48 -4.96 14.58
CA GLN A 385 -29.88 -5.58 13.33
C GLN A 385 -29.58 -7.08 13.32
N LEU A 386 -28.44 -7.48 13.87
CA LEU A 386 -28.11 -8.89 14.02
C LEU A 386 -29.01 -9.54 15.08
N ALA A 387 -29.17 -8.92 16.24
CA ALA A 387 -29.94 -9.47 17.35
C ALA A 387 -31.40 -9.80 16.95
N ARG A 388 -32.05 -8.94 16.17
CA ARG A 388 -33.43 -9.17 15.67
C ARG A 388 -33.55 -10.36 14.70
N ARG A 389 -32.43 -10.81 14.12
CA ARG A 389 -32.35 -11.95 13.20
C ARG A 389 -31.93 -13.24 13.90
N CYS A 390 -31.66 -13.18 15.20
CA CYS A 390 -31.34 -14.34 16.01
C CYS A 390 -32.58 -14.76 16.80
N LEU A 391 -32.79 -16.07 16.98
CA LEU A 391 -33.75 -16.56 17.98
C LEU A 391 -33.33 -16.15 19.39
N GLU A 392 -32.02 -16.19 19.65
CA GLU A 392 -31.42 -15.74 20.89
C GLU A 392 -30.08 -15.06 20.60
N PHE A 393 -29.84 -13.91 21.22
CA PHE A 393 -28.59 -13.17 21.08
C PHE A 393 -27.95 -13.00 22.46
N GLN A 394 -26.97 -13.86 22.73
CA GLN A 394 -26.32 -14.00 24.04
C GLN A 394 -25.05 -13.16 24.10
N ASP A 395 -24.89 -12.43 25.19
CA ASP A 395 -23.62 -11.78 25.54
C ASP A 395 -22.69 -12.81 26.22
N LEU A 396 -21.53 -13.05 25.61
CA LEU A 396 -20.50 -13.97 26.11
C LEU A 396 -19.37 -13.23 26.86
N GLY A 397 -19.52 -11.90 27.02
CA GLY A 397 -18.60 -11.03 27.73
C GLY A 397 -17.51 -10.41 26.85
N GLU A 398 -16.59 -9.73 27.53
CA GLU A 398 -15.56 -8.92 26.91
C GLU A 398 -14.22 -9.65 26.80
N VAL A 399 -13.47 -9.31 25.74
CA VAL A 399 -12.05 -9.65 25.55
C VAL A 399 -11.26 -8.38 25.30
N SER A 400 -10.05 -8.31 25.85
CA SER A 400 -9.20 -7.12 25.72
C SER A 400 -7.97 -7.41 24.87
N GLN A 401 -7.68 -6.50 23.94
CA GLN A 401 -6.43 -6.43 23.24
C GLN A 401 -5.37 -5.83 24.16
N VAL A 402 -4.58 -6.71 24.78
CA VAL A 402 -3.50 -6.34 25.70
C VAL A 402 -2.19 -6.16 24.92
N MET A 403 -1.56 -5.00 25.09
CA MET A 403 -0.27 -4.67 24.50
C MET A 403 0.88 -5.26 25.34
N PRO A 404 2.11 -5.35 24.79
CA PRO A 404 3.26 -5.91 25.51
C PRO A 404 3.63 -5.19 26.83
N ASP A 405 3.28 -3.91 26.98
CA ASP A 405 3.45 -3.13 28.22
C ASP A 405 2.29 -3.32 29.23
N GLY A 406 1.34 -4.22 28.94
CA GLY A 406 0.17 -4.49 29.78
C GLY A 406 -0.99 -3.52 29.60
N THR A 407 -0.86 -2.48 28.76
CA THR A 407 -1.96 -1.56 28.49
C THR A 407 -3.04 -2.22 27.63
N ILE A 408 -4.29 -1.80 27.82
CA ILE A 408 -5.41 -2.25 27.00
C ILE A 408 -5.59 -1.25 25.86
N ARG A 409 -5.41 -1.73 24.62
CA ARG A 409 -5.63 -0.90 23.43
C ARG A 409 -7.11 -0.81 23.06
N SER A 410 -7.79 -1.94 23.08
CA SER A 410 -9.22 -2.03 22.74
C SER A 410 -9.86 -3.18 23.50
N THR A 411 -11.16 -3.05 23.75
CA THR A 411 -12.00 -4.12 24.30
C THR A 411 -13.07 -4.44 23.28
N LEU A 412 -13.27 -5.73 23.02
CA LEU A 412 -14.25 -6.25 22.07
C LEU A 412 -15.27 -7.07 22.86
N ASN A 413 -16.56 -6.85 22.60
CA ASN A 413 -17.59 -7.74 23.12
C ASN A 413 -17.71 -8.96 22.21
N VAL A 414 -18.01 -10.11 22.81
CA VAL A 414 -18.27 -11.35 22.09
C VAL A 414 -19.73 -11.72 22.31
N PHE A 415 -20.48 -11.86 21.22
CA PHE A 415 -21.87 -12.29 21.26
C PHE A 415 -22.05 -13.58 20.49
N ARG A 416 -23.04 -14.37 20.89
CA ARG A 416 -23.49 -15.54 20.14
C ARG A 416 -24.92 -15.34 19.69
N CYS A 417 -25.11 -15.50 18.38
CA CYS A 417 -26.42 -15.59 17.75
C CYS A 417 -26.78 -17.08 17.61
N LEU A 418 -27.92 -17.47 18.16
CA LEU A 418 -28.51 -18.79 17.99
C LEU A 418 -29.72 -18.70 17.05
N GLY A 419 -29.82 -19.64 16.12
CA GLY A 419 -30.90 -19.69 15.14
C GLY A 419 -30.97 -18.42 14.28
N PHE A 420 -29.88 -18.09 13.60
CA PHE A 420 -29.84 -16.95 12.68
C PHE A 420 -30.79 -17.18 11.50
N SER A 421 -31.61 -16.17 11.22
CA SER A 421 -32.47 -16.06 10.04
C SER A 421 -31.96 -14.96 9.10
N PRO A 422 -31.82 -15.23 7.80
CA PRO A 422 -31.46 -14.19 6.82
C PRO A 422 -32.60 -13.18 6.61
N ASP A 423 -33.81 -13.48 7.10
CA ASP A 423 -35.00 -12.64 6.96
C ASP A 423 -35.23 -11.72 8.18
N PRO A 424 -35.55 -10.43 7.98
CA PRO A 424 -35.62 -9.75 6.68
C PRO A 424 -34.22 -9.57 6.06
N PRO A 425 -34.09 -9.43 4.73
CA PRO A 425 -32.81 -9.28 4.05
C PRO A 425 -31.92 -8.22 4.70
N TRP A 426 -30.61 -8.43 4.68
CA TRP A 426 -29.67 -7.41 5.16
C TRP A 426 -29.90 -6.10 4.42
N PRO A 427 -29.97 -4.95 5.13
CA PRO A 427 -30.10 -3.68 4.47
C PRO A 427 -28.90 -3.47 3.54
N LEU A 428 -29.17 -3.12 2.29
CA LEU A 428 -28.11 -2.67 1.39
C LEU A 428 -27.47 -1.42 2.01
N VAL A 429 -26.15 -1.45 2.18
CA VAL A 429 -25.41 -0.25 2.56
C VAL A 429 -25.58 0.73 1.41
N ASN A 430 -26.43 1.75 1.59
CA ASN A 430 -26.64 2.79 0.59
C ASN A 430 -25.35 3.62 0.49
N SER A 431 -24.96 3.93 -0.75
CA SER A 431 -23.73 4.64 -1.10
C SER A 431 -23.63 5.99 -0.38
N HIS A 432 -22.65 6.11 0.50
CA HIS A 432 -21.88 7.33 0.70
C HIS A 432 -20.41 6.96 0.61
#